data_AF-A0A345WN86-F1
#
_entry.id   AF-A0A345WN86-F1
#
_cell.length_a   1.000
_cell.length_b   1.000
_cell.length_c   1.000
_cell.angle_alpha   90.00
_cell.angle_beta   90.00
_cell.angle_gamma   90.00
#
_symmetry.space_group_name_H-M   'P 1'
#
loop_
_entity.id
_entity.type
_entity.pdbx_description
1 polymer ?
#
loop_
_entity_poly.entity_id
_entity_poly.type
_entity_poly.pdbx_seq_one_letter_code
_entity_poly.pdbx_strand_id
1 'polypeptide(L)'
;MAHAPQRPHRRRKAAPRNPLAFDTVELRHRHDGWTPERQVDFIRALAECGCVDAAYRRVGISTSAAYALRARAEAQSFRCAWDAALDQAIRRLSDAAFSRAIHGVATPIFYKGEQIGERRRYDERLTMFLLRYRDPVRYGAWMDTVRAERTPDAEAIALGRMIDQVAADAYARDAGDPLPAPLHRYAAPRFVSDAEGDEQEARAADARAAAADRADVAAREAAWRRDLAALGDAGTA
;
A
#
# COMPACT_ATOMS: atom_id res chain seq x y z
N MET A 1 -7.22 -36.91 62.36
CA MET A 1 -7.26 -37.26 60.91
C MET A 1 -6.55 -36.16 60.14
N ALA A 2 -5.26 -36.36 59.82
CA ALA A 2 -4.46 -35.36 59.10
C ALA A 2 -4.77 -35.45 57.60
N HIS A 3 -5.46 -34.44 57.06
CA HIS A 3 -5.74 -34.32 55.64
C HIS A 3 -4.46 -33.91 54.92
N ALA A 4 -3.83 -34.84 54.20
CA ALA A 4 -2.64 -34.55 53.41
C ALA A 4 -2.98 -33.53 52.30
N PRO A 5 -2.19 -32.46 52.12
CA PRO A 5 -2.46 -31.49 51.06
C PRO A 5 -2.25 -32.16 49.70
N GLN A 6 -3.32 -32.18 48.89
CA GLN A 6 -3.27 -32.70 47.52
C GLN A 6 -2.23 -31.90 46.72
N ARG A 7 -1.22 -32.59 46.20
CA ARG A 7 -0.24 -31.99 45.30
C ARG A 7 -0.96 -31.42 44.07
N PRO A 8 -0.75 -30.14 43.70
CA PRO A 8 -1.38 -29.58 42.52
C PRO A 8 -0.88 -30.33 41.28
N HIS A 9 -1.83 -30.83 40.49
CA HIS A 9 -1.55 -31.58 39.26
C HIS A 9 -0.87 -30.61 38.29
N ARG A 10 0.41 -30.86 38.01
CA ARG A 10 1.21 -30.08 37.06
C ARG A 10 0.49 -30.15 35.71
N ARG A 11 -0.19 -29.07 35.28
CA ARG A 11 -0.82 -28.98 33.94
C ARG A 11 0.25 -29.37 32.92
N ARG A 12 0.11 -30.54 32.28
CA ARG A 12 0.97 -30.91 31.14
C ARG A 12 0.81 -29.80 30.12
N LYS A 13 1.91 -29.13 29.78
CA LYS A 13 1.96 -28.16 28.67
C LYS A 13 1.44 -28.91 27.45
N ALA A 14 0.26 -28.55 26.95
CA ALA A 14 -0.31 -29.20 25.78
C ALA A 14 0.73 -29.10 24.66
N ALA A 15 1.12 -30.24 24.08
CA ALA A 15 1.98 -30.23 22.91
C ALA A 15 1.34 -29.30 21.86
N PRO A 16 2.14 -28.53 21.10
CA PRO A 16 1.58 -27.66 20.08
C PRO A 16 0.71 -28.51 19.15
N ARG A 17 -0.59 -28.21 19.13
CA ARG A 17 -1.56 -28.91 18.30
C ARG A 17 -1.14 -28.64 16.85
N ASN A 18 -0.75 -29.68 16.12
CA ASN A 18 -0.47 -29.53 14.70
C ASN A 18 -1.77 -29.04 14.03
N PRO A 19 -1.80 -27.83 13.43
CA PRO A 19 -3.03 -27.28 12.86
C PRO A 19 -3.55 -28.10 11.66
N LEU A 20 -2.70 -28.96 11.09
CA LEU A 20 -3.05 -29.89 10.02
C LEU A 20 -3.40 -31.29 10.51
N ALA A 21 -3.43 -31.56 11.82
CA ALA A 21 -3.86 -32.86 12.34
C ALA A 21 -5.38 -32.99 12.25
N PHE A 22 -5.85 -34.12 11.72
CA PHE A 22 -7.26 -34.44 11.57
C PHE A 22 -7.48 -35.94 11.67
N ASP A 23 -8.71 -36.33 12.00
CA ASP A 23 -9.12 -37.72 11.99
C ASP A 23 -9.36 -38.16 10.55
N THR A 24 -8.62 -39.16 10.07
CA THR A 24 -8.74 -39.64 8.69
C THR A 24 -10.11 -40.28 8.46
N VAL A 25 -10.63 -40.12 7.25
CA VAL A 25 -11.87 -40.80 6.86
C VAL A 25 -11.55 -42.27 6.67
N GLU A 26 -12.35 -43.16 7.26
CA GLU A 26 -12.22 -44.59 7.04
C GLU A 26 -12.83 -44.96 5.67
N LEU A 27 -12.03 -45.59 4.81
CA LEU A 27 -12.47 -46.05 3.49
C LEU A 27 -12.17 -47.53 3.31
N ARG A 28 -12.98 -48.19 2.47
CA ARG A 28 -12.66 -49.53 1.99
C ARG A 28 -11.29 -49.52 1.32
N HIS A 29 -10.39 -50.35 1.83
CA HIS A 29 -9.03 -50.46 1.31
C HIS A 29 -9.03 -50.89 -0.16
N ARG A 30 -8.30 -50.12 -0.98
CA ARG A 30 -8.00 -50.39 -2.39
C ARG A 30 -6.57 -49.94 -2.67
N HIS A 31 -5.83 -50.67 -3.51
CA HIS A 31 -4.42 -50.37 -3.80
C HIS A 31 -4.18 -48.96 -4.41
N ASP A 32 -5.15 -48.50 -5.21
CA ASP A 32 -5.20 -47.21 -5.89
C ASP A 32 -6.08 -46.19 -5.13
N GLY A 33 -6.63 -46.57 -3.98
CA GLY A 33 -7.58 -45.77 -3.23
C GLY A 33 -6.95 -44.88 -2.17
N TRP A 34 -7.82 -44.18 -1.44
CA TRP A 34 -7.44 -43.41 -0.27
C TRP A 34 -7.05 -44.34 0.89
N THR A 35 -5.86 -44.12 1.43
CA THR A 35 -5.43 -44.66 2.73
C THR A 35 -5.30 -43.50 3.73
N PRO A 36 -5.31 -43.76 5.05
CA PRO A 36 -5.05 -42.74 6.06
C PRO A 36 -3.75 -41.96 5.81
N GLU A 37 -2.69 -42.66 5.42
CA GLU A 37 -1.37 -42.07 5.13
C GLU A 37 -1.47 -41.11 3.92
N ARG A 38 -2.13 -41.56 2.84
CA ARG A 38 -2.37 -40.73 1.65
C ARG A 38 -3.17 -39.47 1.98
N GLN A 39 -4.16 -39.54 2.87
CA GLN A 39 -4.92 -38.37 3.30
C GLN A 39 -4.01 -37.36 4.03
N VAL A 40 -3.16 -37.83 4.95
CA VAL A 40 -2.21 -36.97 5.67
C VAL A 40 -1.18 -36.35 4.71
N ASP A 41 -0.61 -37.15 3.81
CA ASP A 41 0.35 -36.68 2.82
C ASP A 41 -0.26 -35.68 1.85
N PHE A 42 -1.53 -35.88 1.48
CA PHE A 42 -2.27 -34.95 0.64
C PHE A 42 -2.42 -33.59 1.32
N ILE A 43 -2.87 -33.56 2.58
CA ILE A 43 -3.03 -32.31 3.34
C ILE A 43 -1.67 -31.62 3.54
N ARG A 44 -0.61 -32.38 3.82
CA ARG A 44 0.74 -31.84 3.92
C ARG A 44 1.21 -31.22 2.61
N ALA A 45 1.05 -31.94 1.49
CA ALA A 45 1.42 -31.46 0.18
C ALA A 45 0.64 -30.19 -0.19
N LEU A 46 -0.66 -30.15 0.11
CA LEU A 46 -1.50 -28.99 -0.13
C LEU A 46 -1.04 -27.77 0.70
N ALA A 47 -0.65 -27.97 1.96
CA ALA A 47 -0.13 -26.89 2.81
C ALA A 47 1.24 -26.36 2.35
N GLU A 48 1.98 -27.13 1.56
CA GLU A 48 3.26 -26.73 0.97
C GLU A 48 3.09 -25.96 -0.33
N CYS A 49 2.25 -26.44 -1.25
CA CYS A 49 2.15 -25.86 -2.58
C CYS A 49 0.94 -24.95 -2.80
N GLY A 50 -0.13 -25.08 -2.01
CA GLY A 50 -1.41 -24.39 -2.21
C GLY A 50 -2.14 -24.79 -3.49
N CYS A 51 -1.66 -25.80 -4.21
CA CYS A 51 -2.20 -26.25 -5.49
C CYS A 51 -2.73 -27.68 -5.35
N VAL A 52 -4.05 -27.82 -5.45
CA VAL A 52 -4.73 -29.13 -5.38
C VAL A 52 -4.16 -30.10 -6.42
N ASP A 53 -3.87 -29.59 -7.62
CA ASP A 53 -3.35 -30.41 -8.71
C ASP A 53 -1.97 -31.00 -8.43
N ALA A 54 -1.07 -30.18 -7.87
CA ALA A 54 0.24 -30.64 -7.46
C ALA A 54 0.16 -31.60 -6.26
N ALA A 55 -0.76 -31.35 -5.32
CA ALA A 55 -0.94 -32.16 -4.13
C ALA A 55 -1.41 -33.60 -4.46
N TYR A 56 -2.42 -33.77 -5.33
CA TYR A 56 -2.90 -35.11 -5.66
C TYR A 56 -1.87 -35.90 -6.48
N ARG A 57 -1.13 -35.24 -7.39
CA ARG A 57 -0.09 -35.90 -8.20
C ARG A 57 0.99 -36.48 -7.33
N ARG A 58 1.33 -35.80 -6.23
CA ARG A 58 2.30 -36.25 -5.24
C ARG A 58 1.85 -37.50 -4.49
N VAL A 59 0.54 -37.68 -4.29
CA VAL A 59 -0.03 -38.79 -3.52
C VAL A 59 -0.54 -39.93 -4.41
N GLY A 60 -0.63 -39.71 -5.72
CA GLY A 60 -1.07 -40.72 -6.69
C GLY A 60 -2.59 -40.94 -6.70
N ILE A 61 -3.38 -39.94 -6.34
CA ILE A 61 -4.85 -39.98 -6.38
C ILE A 61 -5.36 -39.04 -7.47
N SER A 62 -6.44 -39.35 -8.19
CA SER A 62 -7.01 -38.43 -9.17
C SER A 62 -7.68 -37.22 -8.50
N THR A 63 -7.73 -36.08 -9.21
CA THR A 63 -8.46 -34.88 -8.75
C THR A 63 -9.92 -35.20 -8.39
N SER A 64 -10.59 -35.99 -9.23
CA SER A 64 -11.98 -36.38 -9.02
C SER A 64 -12.17 -37.20 -7.74
N ALA A 65 -11.24 -38.12 -7.44
CA ALA A 65 -11.27 -38.90 -6.21
C ALA A 65 -11.02 -38.06 -4.95
N ALA A 66 -10.23 -36.97 -5.05
CA ALA A 66 -10.03 -36.04 -3.94
C ALA A 66 -11.30 -35.24 -3.62
N TYR A 67 -11.96 -34.68 -4.64
CA TYR A 67 -13.23 -33.99 -4.44
C TYR A 67 -14.35 -34.95 -4.00
N ALA A 68 -14.37 -36.18 -4.51
CA ALA A 68 -15.31 -37.21 -4.06
C ALA A 68 -15.14 -37.55 -2.57
N LEU A 69 -13.90 -37.62 -2.06
CA LEU A 69 -13.65 -37.78 -0.63
C LEU A 69 -14.16 -36.55 0.16
N ARG A 70 -13.84 -35.34 -0.31
CA ARG A 70 -14.27 -34.09 0.33
C ARG A 70 -15.79 -33.96 0.45
N ALA A 71 -16.55 -34.52 -0.49
CA ALA A 71 -18.01 -34.46 -0.52
C ALA A 71 -18.71 -35.43 0.45
N ARG A 72 -18.01 -36.40 1.05
CA ARG A 72 -18.63 -37.37 1.95
C ARG A 72 -19.11 -36.73 3.25
N ALA A 73 -20.19 -37.25 3.83
CA ALA A 73 -20.72 -36.76 5.10
C ALA A 73 -19.67 -36.85 6.24
N GLU A 74 -18.97 -37.98 6.30
CA GLU A 74 -17.95 -38.28 7.32
C GLU A 74 -16.64 -37.49 7.15
N ALA A 75 -16.44 -36.80 6.02
CA ALA A 75 -15.18 -36.11 5.71
C ALA A 75 -15.05 -34.72 6.36
N GLN A 76 -15.74 -34.46 7.48
CA GLN A 76 -15.74 -33.14 8.11
C GLN A 76 -14.35 -32.73 8.62
N SER A 77 -13.66 -33.64 9.30
CA SER A 77 -12.28 -33.46 9.79
C SER A 77 -11.31 -33.17 8.63
N PHE A 78 -11.42 -33.94 7.54
CA PHE A 78 -10.63 -33.77 6.32
C PHE A 78 -10.89 -32.42 5.64
N ARG A 79 -12.15 -31.97 5.56
CA ARG A 79 -12.51 -30.63 5.04
C ARG A 79 -11.84 -29.52 5.84
N CYS A 80 -11.93 -29.58 7.17
CA CYS A 80 -11.28 -28.59 8.02
C CYS A 80 -9.75 -28.59 7.85
N ALA A 81 -9.13 -29.76 7.73
CA ALA A 81 -7.70 -29.88 7.48
C ALA A 81 -7.28 -29.32 6.12
N TRP A 82 -8.13 -29.53 5.10
CA TRP A 82 -7.93 -28.99 3.76
C TRP A 82 -7.95 -27.46 3.76
N ASP A 83 -8.95 -26.86 4.39
CA ASP A 83 -9.07 -25.41 4.46
C ASP A 83 -7.90 -24.81 5.28
N ALA A 84 -7.52 -25.46 6.39
CA ALA A 84 -6.34 -25.06 7.17
C ALA A 84 -5.02 -25.17 6.38
N ALA A 85 -4.90 -26.18 5.51
CA ALA A 85 -3.75 -26.32 4.62
C ALA A 85 -3.69 -25.19 3.58
N LEU A 86 -4.82 -24.80 3.00
CA LEU A 86 -4.88 -23.66 2.08
C LEU A 86 -4.51 -22.36 2.78
N ASP A 87 -5.01 -22.12 3.99
CA ASP A 87 -4.63 -20.95 4.80
C ASP A 87 -3.12 -20.90 5.05
N GLN A 88 -2.51 -22.05 5.38
CA GLN A 88 -1.07 -22.15 5.56
C GLN A 88 -0.31 -21.87 4.26
N ALA A 89 -0.79 -22.35 3.12
CA ALA A 89 -0.18 -22.08 1.82
C ALA A 89 -0.27 -20.59 1.46
N ILE A 90 -1.38 -19.91 1.77
CA ILE A 90 -1.54 -18.46 1.56
C ILE A 90 -0.55 -17.65 2.41
N ARG A 91 -0.32 -18.07 3.67
CA ARG A 91 0.70 -17.43 4.52
C ARG A 91 2.10 -17.58 3.91
N ARG A 92 2.46 -18.79 3.46
CA ARG A 92 3.73 -19.04 2.76
C ARG A 92 3.88 -18.23 1.47
N LEU A 93 2.80 -18.13 0.69
CA LEU A 93 2.78 -17.30 -0.51
C LEU A 93 3.00 -15.81 -0.17
N SER A 94 2.39 -15.33 0.91
CA SER A 94 2.58 -13.98 1.41
C SER A 94 4.05 -13.73 1.79
N ASP A 95 4.65 -14.62 2.57
CA ASP A 95 6.06 -14.52 2.97
C ASP A 95 7.00 -14.50 1.74
N ALA A 96 6.74 -15.38 0.78
CA ALA A 96 7.49 -15.41 -0.48
C ALA A 96 7.28 -14.13 -1.30
N ALA A 97 6.08 -13.54 -1.29
CA ALA A 97 5.79 -12.28 -1.96
C ALA A 97 6.55 -11.11 -1.33
N PHE A 98 6.61 -11.04 0.00
CA PHE A 98 7.43 -10.05 0.71
C PHE A 98 8.91 -10.20 0.39
N SER A 99 9.43 -11.41 0.46
CA SER A 99 10.82 -11.70 0.12
C SER A 99 11.15 -11.23 -1.31
N ARG A 100 10.28 -11.53 -2.29
CA ARG A 100 10.43 -11.05 -3.67
C ARG A 100 10.32 -9.54 -3.82
N ALA A 101 9.44 -8.88 -3.06
CA ALA A 101 9.31 -7.43 -3.11
C ALA A 101 10.56 -6.73 -2.52
N ILE A 102 11.11 -7.27 -1.43
CA ILE A 102 12.28 -6.69 -0.74
C ILE A 102 13.58 -6.98 -1.51
N HIS A 103 13.78 -8.22 -1.95
CA HIS A 103 15.05 -8.67 -2.52
C HIS A 103 15.08 -8.68 -4.05
N GLY A 104 13.91 -8.59 -4.70
CA GLY A 104 13.78 -8.77 -6.14
C GLY A 104 13.91 -10.23 -6.57
N VAL A 105 13.81 -10.48 -7.88
CA VAL A 105 13.97 -11.79 -8.50
C VAL A 105 15.21 -11.78 -9.41
N ALA A 106 16.12 -12.72 -9.17
CA ALA A 106 17.30 -12.95 -9.99
C ALA A 106 16.89 -13.38 -11.41
N THR A 107 17.35 -12.64 -12.41
CA THR A 107 17.16 -12.95 -13.84
C THR A 107 18.53 -13.14 -14.48
N PRO A 108 18.87 -14.35 -14.97
CA PRO A 108 20.15 -14.59 -15.61
C PRO A 108 20.27 -13.80 -16.92
N ILE A 109 21.44 -13.22 -17.17
CA ILE A 109 21.75 -12.55 -18.43
C ILE A 109 22.59 -13.52 -19.27
N PHE A 110 22.10 -13.86 -20.45
CA PHE A 110 22.80 -14.71 -21.41
C PHE A 110 23.36 -13.90 -22.57
N TYR A 111 24.56 -14.25 -23.01
CA TYR A 111 25.16 -13.75 -24.23
C TYR A 111 25.83 -14.92 -24.97
N LYS A 112 25.47 -15.10 -26.25
CA LYS A 112 25.95 -16.23 -27.08
C LYS A 112 25.78 -17.63 -26.45
N GLY A 113 24.72 -17.82 -25.66
CA GLY A 113 24.42 -19.11 -25.02
C GLY A 113 25.11 -19.34 -23.68
N GLU A 114 26.02 -18.45 -23.26
CA GLU A 114 26.66 -18.51 -21.95
C GLU A 114 26.03 -17.50 -20.99
N GLN A 115 25.87 -17.88 -19.72
CA GLN A 115 25.41 -16.97 -18.68
C GLN A 115 26.56 -16.03 -18.29
N ILE A 116 26.43 -14.77 -18.65
CA ILE A 116 27.45 -13.73 -18.41
C ILE A 116 27.22 -12.94 -17.12
N GLY A 117 26.06 -13.11 -16.48
CA GLY A 117 25.74 -12.44 -15.23
C GLY A 117 24.31 -12.63 -14.75
N GLU A 118 23.91 -11.79 -13.81
CA GLU A 118 22.59 -11.78 -13.19
C GLU A 118 22.11 -10.34 -13.00
N ARG A 119 20.86 -10.06 -13.38
CA ARG A 119 20.16 -8.82 -13.04
C ARG A 119 19.05 -9.13 -12.05
N ARG A 120 18.87 -8.28 -11.03
CA ARG A 120 17.69 -8.35 -10.15
C ARG A 120 16.55 -7.53 -10.76
N ARG A 121 15.38 -8.16 -10.90
CA ARG A 121 14.13 -7.51 -11.29
C ARG A 121 13.28 -7.30 -10.04
N TYR A 122 12.94 -6.05 -9.75
CA TYR A 122 11.98 -5.70 -8.71
C TYR A 122 10.60 -5.53 -9.33
N ASP A 123 9.57 -6.03 -8.66
CA ASP A 123 8.19 -5.88 -9.12
C ASP A 123 7.51 -4.76 -8.33
N GLU A 124 7.50 -3.56 -8.92
CA GLU A 124 6.94 -2.35 -8.31
C GLU A 124 5.43 -2.48 -8.08
N ARG A 125 4.72 -3.21 -8.96
CA ARG A 125 3.28 -3.46 -8.81
C ARG A 125 3.01 -4.36 -7.62
N LEU A 126 3.79 -5.42 -7.44
CA LEU A 126 3.71 -6.27 -6.26
C LEU A 126 4.01 -5.47 -4.98
N THR A 127 5.03 -4.62 -5.02
CA THR A 127 5.42 -3.77 -3.89
C THR A 127 4.29 -2.83 -3.50
N MET A 128 3.73 -2.11 -4.48
CA MET A 128 2.62 -1.19 -4.26
C MET A 128 1.36 -1.92 -3.77
N PHE A 129 1.05 -3.10 -4.32
CA PHE A 129 -0.05 -3.94 -3.84
C PHE A 129 0.11 -4.34 -2.36
N LEU A 130 1.30 -4.79 -1.97
CA LEU A 130 1.58 -5.18 -0.59
C LEU A 130 1.46 -4.00 0.38
N LEU A 131 2.00 -2.82 0.01
CA LEU A 131 1.91 -1.62 0.83
C LEU A 131 0.45 -1.16 1.01
N ARG A 132 -0.32 -1.12 -0.08
CA ARG A 132 -1.73 -0.69 -0.05
C ARG A 132 -2.61 -1.57 0.84
N TYR A 133 -2.33 -2.87 0.88
CA TYR A 133 -3.11 -3.80 1.70
C TYR A 133 -2.67 -3.85 3.17
N ARG A 134 -1.37 -3.66 3.44
CA ARG A 134 -0.79 -3.87 4.80
C ARG A 134 -0.59 -2.59 5.59
N ASP A 135 -0.47 -1.46 4.90
CA ASP A 135 -0.49 -0.13 5.50
C ASP A 135 -1.45 0.77 4.69
N PRO A 136 -2.76 0.48 4.76
CA PRO A 136 -3.78 1.26 4.03
C PRO A 136 -3.94 2.67 4.58
N VAL A 137 -3.51 2.94 5.82
CA VAL A 137 -3.54 4.29 6.39
C VAL A 137 -2.56 5.18 5.63
N ARG A 138 -1.36 4.68 5.31
CA ARG A 138 -0.34 5.45 4.58
C ARG A 138 -0.42 5.32 3.06
N TYR A 139 -0.76 4.13 2.54
CA TYR A 139 -0.69 3.80 1.10
C TYR A 139 -2.02 3.31 0.52
N GLY A 140 -3.13 3.58 1.21
CA GLY A 140 -4.46 3.11 0.82
C GLY A 140 -5.00 3.75 -0.44
N ALA A 141 -6.23 3.34 -0.81
CA ALA A 141 -6.93 3.85 -1.99
C ALA A 141 -7.20 5.35 -1.94
N TRP A 142 -7.24 5.95 -0.74
CA TRP A 142 -7.44 7.38 -0.58
C TRP A 142 -6.34 8.21 -1.25
N MET A 143 -5.13 7.66 -1.41
CA MET A 143 -4.04 8.31 -2.14
C MET A 143 -4.37 8.55 -3.63
N ASP A 144 -5.23 7.72 -4.22
CA ASP A 144 -5.60 7.86 -5.64
C ASP A 144 -6.58 9.03 -5.86
N THR A 145 -7.26 9.47 -4.79
CA THR A 145 -8.33 10.50 -4.83
C THR A 145 -7.89 11.83 -4.22
N VAL A 146 -6.64 11.95 -3.81
CA VAL A 146 -6.10 13.18 -3.20
C VAL A 146 -5.08 13.83 -4.11
N ARG A 147 -5.21 15.14 -4.27
CA ARG A 147 -4.22 15.99 -4.92
C ARG A 147 -3.39 16.67 -3.84
N ALA A 148 -2.09 16.80 -4.11
CA ALA A 148 -1.24 17.67 -3.31
C ALA A 148 -1.70 19.12 -3.57
N GLU A 149 -2.25 19.76 -2.56
CA GLU A 149 -2.59 21.18 -2.58
C GLU A 149 -1.28 21.96 -2.75
N ARG A 150 -1.07 22.48 -3.95
CA ARG A 150 -0.06 23.49 -4.21
C ARG A 150 -0.76 24.83 -4.07
N THR A 151 -0.46 25.57 -3.01
CA THR A 151 -0.85 26.99 -2.98
C THR A 151 -0.24 27.63 -4.24
N PRO A 152 -1.01 28.36 -5.07
CA PRO A 152 -0.48 28.96 -6.30
C PRO A 152 0.75 29.83 -6.03
N ASP A 153 0.76 30.48 -4.86
CA ASP A 153 1.84 31.32 -4.38
C ASP A 153 2.86 30.55 -3.50
N ALA A 154 2.75 29.22 -3.36
CA ALA A 154 3.65 28.44 -2.49
C ALA A 154 5.12 28.65 -2.85
N GLU A 155 5.43 28.62 -4.14
CA GLU A 155 6.79 28.85 -4.66
C GLU A 155 7.25 30.29 -4.43
N ALA A 156 6.35 31.27 -4.62
CA ALA A 156 6.64 32.68 -4.37
C ALA A 156 6.88 32.96 -2.87
N ILE A 157 6.07 32.36 -2.00
CA ILE A 157 6.22 32.42 -0.54
C ILE A 157 7.51 31.71 -0.10
N ALA A 158 7.82 30.55 -0.68
CA ALA A 158 9.05 29.82 -0.39
C ALA A 158 10.29 30.64 -0.80
N LEU A 159 10.27 31.23 -1.99
CA LEU A 159 11.33 32.13 -2.46
C LEU A 159 11.47 33.37 -1.57
N GLY A 160 10.36 34.02 -1.20
CA GLY A 160 10.37 35.17 -0.30
C GLY A 160 11.04 34.84 1.04
N ARG A 161 10.64 33.72 1.66
CA ARG A 161 11.28 33.23 2.89
C ARG A 161 12.76 32.95 2.70
N MET A 162 13.18 32.40 1.55
CA MET A 162 14.60 32.18 1.26
C MET A 162 15.38 33.48 1.15
N ILE A 163 14.81 34.50 0.50
CA ILE A 163 15.42 35.83 0.41
C ILE A 163 15.58 36.42 1.81
N ASP A 164 14.53 36.34 2.64
CA ASP A 164 14.56 36.83 4.02
C ASP A 164 15.64 36.11 4.86
N GLN A 165 15.78 34.78 4.68
CA GLN A 165 16.81 34.00 5.36
C GLN A 165 18.22 34.41 4.91
N VAL A 166 18.46 34.60 3.61
CA VAL A 166 19.77 35.04 3.10
C VAL A 166 20.12 36.43 3.63
N ALA A 167 19.15 37.33 3.70
CA ALA A 167 19.33 38.64 4.32
C ALA A 167 19.66 38.51 5.80
N ALA A 168 18.90 37.71 6.56
CA ALA A 168 19.15 37.47 7.98
C ALA A 168 20.53 36.87 8.25
N ASP A 169 20.95 35.90 7.44
CA ASP A 169 22.29 35.29 7.50
C ASP A 169 23.39 36.32 7.23
N ALA A 170 23.19 37.25 6.29
CA ALA A 170 24.15 38.30 5.99
C ALA A 170 24.33 39.27 7.18
N TYR A 171 23.21 39.69 7.79
CA TYR A 171 23.26 40.54 8.99
C TYR A 171 23.90 39.84 10.19
N ALA A 172 23.57 38.57 10.43
CA ALA A 172 24.16 37.81 11.53
C ALA A 172 25.69 37.69 11.40
N ARG A 173 26.20 37.50 10.17
CA ARG A 173 27.65 37.46 9.91
C ARG A 173 28.34 38.80 10.19
N ASP A 174 27.71 39.90 9.81
CA ASP A 174 28.26 41.25 10.01
C ASP A 174 28.27 41.65 11.49
N ALA A 175 27.21 41.29 12.23
CA ALA A 175 27.11 41.52 13.67
C ALA A 175 27.96 40.57 14.53
N GLY A 176 28.48 39.48 13.94
CA GLY A 176 29.16 38.41 14.68
C GLY A 176 28.21 37.53 15.50
N ASP A 177 26.92 37.58 15.19
CA ASP A 177 25.88 36.78 15.83
C ASP A 177 25.85 35.35 15.28
N PRO A 178 25.32 34.39 16.06
CA PRO A 178 25.06 33.05 15.55
C PRO A 178 24.05 33.08 14.39
N LEU A 179 24.33 32.29 13.35
CA LEU A 179 23.43 32.17 12.20
C LEU A 179 22.04 31.65 12.62
N PRO A 180 20.96 32.21 12.05
CA PRO A 180 19.61 31.72 12.32
C PRO A 180 19.42 30.28 11.81
N ALA A 181 18.47 29.56 12.40
CA ALA A 181 18.18 28.19 12.01
C ALA A 181 17.74 28.13 10.54
N PRO A 182 18.25 27.18 9.75
CA PRO A 182 17.93 27.11 8.33
C PRO A 182 16.47 26.77 8.11
N LEU A 183 15.84 27.45 7.15
CA LEU A 183 14.49 27.11 6.71
C LEU A 183 14.42 25.65 6.24
N HIS A 184 13.46 24.90 6.78
CA HIS A 184 13.22 23.54 6.35
C HIS A 184 12.56 23.54 4.95
N ARG A 185 13.32 23.10 3.93
CA ARG A 185 12.87 23.11 2.52
C ARG A 185 11.60 22.29 2.25
N TYR A 186 11.29 21.32 3.10
CA TYR A 186 10.16 20.42 2.88
C TYR A 186 9.06 20.64 3.91
N ALA A 187 8.11 21.53 3.59
CA ALA A 187 6.80 21.44 4.21
C ALA A 187 6.04 20.30 3.53
N ALA A 188 5.56 19.31 4.30
CA ALA A 188 4.75 18.25 3.72
C ALA A 188 3.52 18.88 3.04
N PRO A 189 3.24 18.56 1.76
CA PRO A 189 2.09 19.12 1.08
C PRO A 189 0.82 18.70 1.81
N ARG A 190 -0.13 19.63 1.92
CA ARG A 190 -1.48 19.29 2.35
C ARG A 190 -2.15 18.52 1.22
N PHE A 191 -2.81 17.43 1.55
CA PHE A 191 -3.57 16.63 0.59
C PHE A 191 -5.04 17.02 0.70
N VAL A 192 -5.65 17.35 -0.44
CA VAL A 192 -7.09 17.65 -0.55
C VAL A 192 -7.74 16.61 -1.45
N SER A 193 -8.98 16.25 -1.18
CA SER A 193 -9.73 15.37 -2.08
C SER A 193 -9.94 16.04 -3.45
N ASP A 194 -10.17 15.25 -4.51
CA ASP A 194 -10.48 15.79 -5.84
C ASP A 194 -11.67 16.76 -5.81
N ALA A 195 -12.74 16.43 -5.08
CA ALA A 195 -13.92 17.29 -4.97
C ALA A 195 -13.60 18.64 -4.31
N GLU A 196 -12.85 18.61 -3.19
CA GLU A 196 -12.40 19.85 -2.53
C GLU A 196 -11.46 20.65 -3.42
N GLY A 197 -10.59 19.98 -4.18
CA GLY A 197 -9.68 20.61 -5.15
C GLY A 197 -10.44 21.30 -6.27
N ASP A 198 -11.43 20.64 -6.86
CA ASP A 198 -12.26 21.20 -7.93
C ASP A 198 -13.11 22.38 -7.41
N GLU A 199 -13.63 22.31 -6.19
CA GLU A 199 -14.32 23.44 -5.52
C GLU A 199 -13.39 24.63 -5.25
N GLN A 200 -12.14 24.37 -4.86
CA GLN A 200 -11.12 25.41 -4.68
C GLN A 200 -10.76 26.06 -6.02
N GLU A 201 -10.64 25.27 -7.08
CA GLU A 201 -10.32 25.77 -8.42
C GLU A 201 -11.47 26.60 -9.01
N ALA A 202 -12.72 26.17 -8.82
CA ALA A 202 -13.90 26.96 -9.20
C ALA A 202 -13.95 28.30 -8.46
N ARG A 203 -13.75 28.29 -7.14
CA ARG A 203 -13.65 29.53 -6.34
C ARG A 203 -12.52 30.44 -6.81
N ALA A 204 -11.37 29.87 -7.17
CA ALA A 204 -10.25 30.63 -7.70
C ALA A 204 -10.56 31.21 -9.09
N ALA A 205 -11.27 30.47 -9.94
CA ALA A 205 -11.71 30.95 -11.25
C ALA A 205 -12.70 32.12 -11.12
N ASP A 206 -13.68 32.00 -10.22
CA ASP A 206 -14.63 33.07 -9.92
C ASP A 206 -13.93 34.32 -9.37
N ALA A 207 -12.95 34.14 -8.48
CA ALA A 207 -12.16 35.24 -7.94
C ALA A 207 -11.32 35.94 -9.03
N ARG A 208 -10.74 35.18 -9.99
CA ARG A 208 -10.01 35.73 -11.13
C ARG A 208 -10.93 36.49 -12.08
N ALA A 209 -12.11 35.95 -12.39
CA ALA A 209 -13.11 36.64 -13.21
C ALA A 209 -13.55 37.95 -12.55
N ALA A 210 -13.87 37.92 -11.25
CA ALA A 210 -14.24 39.12 -10.52
C ALA A 210 -13.09 40.15 -10.43
N ALA A 211 -11.83 39.70 -10.38
CA ALA A 211 -10.67 40.59 -10.41
C ALA A 211 -10.48 41.25 -11.79
N ALA A 212 -10.69 40.49 -12.87
CA ALA A 212 -10.67 41.03 -14.23
C ALA A 212 -11.78 42.06 -14.44
N ASP A 213 -13.01 41.76 -14.01
CA ASP A 213 -14.14 42.69 -14.09
C ASP A 213 -13.86 44.00 -13.33
N ARG A 214 -13.28 43.90 -12.12
CA ARG A 214 -12.88 45.09 -11.34
C ARG A 214 -11.81 45.91 -12.07
N ALA A 215 -10.84 45.25 -12.70
CA ALA A 215 -9.80 45.93 -13.47
C ALA A 215 -10.39 46.64 -14.70
N ASP A 216 -11.33 46.01 -15.40
CA ASP A 216 -12.02 46.60 -16.55
C ASP A 216 -12.88 47.81 -16.17
N VAL A 217 -13.62 47.73 -15.06
CA VAL A 217 -14.39 48.88 -14.54
C VAL A 217 -13.44 50.03 -14.18
N ALA A 218 -12.35 49.74 -13.46
CA ALA A 218 -11.35 50.76 -13.11
C ALA A 218 -10.71 51.40 -14.34
N ALA A 219 -10.42 50.62 -15.39
CA ALA A 219 -9.88 51.12 -16.65
C ALA A 219 -10.88 52.02 -17.39
N ARG A 220 -12.16 51.65 -17.41
CA ARG A 220 -13.25 52.46 -18.02
C ARG A 220 -13.48 53.76 -17.27
N GLU A 221 -13.50 53.74 -15.94
CA GLU A 221 -13.59 54.97 -15.14
C GLU A 221 -12.40 55.90 -15.39
N ALA A 222 -11.18 55.34 -15.43
CA ALA A 222 -9.98 56.12 -15.71
C ALA A 222 -10.03 56.76 -17.11
N ALA A 223 -10.55 56.05 -18.12
CA ALA A 223 -10.76 56.60 -19.46
C ALA A 223 -11.79 57.74 -19.45
N TRP A 224 -12.96 57.53 -18.83
CA TRP A 224 -13.98 58.57 -18.72
C TRP A 224 -13.48 59.83 -18.00
N ARG A 225 -12.70 59.68 -16.92
CA ARG A 225 -12.06 60.81 -16.22
C ARG A 225 -11.08 61.57 -17.12
N ARG A 226 -10.30 60.87 -17.95
CA ARG A 226 -9.40 61.51 -18.92
C ARG A 226 -10.17 62.29 -19.99
N ASP A 227 -11.24 61.71 -20.54
CA ASP A 227 -12.05 62.36 -21.57
C ASP A 227 -12.76 63.61 -21.03
N LEU A 228 -13.27 63.54 -19.80
CA LEU A 228 -13.85 64.72 -19.12
C LEU A 228 -12.83 65.85 -18.90
N ALA A 229 -11.61 65.52 -18.48
CA ALA A 229 -10.55 66.51 -18.30
C ALA A 229 -10.22 67.20 -19.65
N ALA A 230 -10.14 66.43 -20.73
CA ALA A 230 -9.90 66.98 -22.07
C ALA A 230 -11.03 67.90 -22.58
N LEU A 231 -12.29 67.60 -22.23
CA LEU A 231 -13.44 68.45 -22.57
C LEU A 231 -13.49 69.74 -21.75
N GLY A 232 -13.01 69.72 -20.50
CA GLY A 232 -12.88 70.91 -19.66
C GLY A 232 -11.84 71.90 -20.18
N ASP A 233 -10.72 71.39 -20.69
CA ASP A 233 -9.65 72.22 -21.27
C ASP A 233 -10.05 72.83 -22.62
N ALA A 234 -10.90 72.16 -23.41
CA ALA A 234 -11.41 72.70 -24.69
C ALA A 234 -12.44 73.84 -24.53
N GLY A 235 -13.02 74.01 -23.33
CA GLY A 235 -13.99 75.08 -23.02
C GLY A 235 -13.38 76.38 -22.50
N THR A 236 -12.04 76.46 -22.36
CA THR A 236 -11.31 77.62 -21.83
C THR A 236 -10.36 78.28 -22.84
N ALA A 237 -10.54 78.02 -24.13
CA ALA A 237 -9.85 78.69 -25.23
C ALA A 237 -10.71 79.77 -25.89
#